data_AF-A0A915LYK5-F1
#
_entry.id   AF-A0A915LYK5-F1
#
_cell.length_a   1.000
_cell.length_b   1.000
_cell.length_c   1.000
_cell.angle_alpha   90.00
_cell.angle_beta   90.00
_cell.angle_gamma   90.00
#
_symmetry.space_group_name_H-M   'P 1'
#
loop_
_entity.id
_entity.type
_entity.pdbx_description
1 polymer ?
#
loop_
_entity_poly.entity_id
_entity_poly.type
_entity_poly.pdbx_seq_one_letter_code
_entity_poly.pdbx_strand_id
1 'polypeptide(L)'
;DSCPQTVTQIGKREELMYNPIKVNDVTWNFEKFLIDAEGRPRFRFHPTAWSHGQVVQKFIDQLAKEKHGGSLKQVEGEIRKQ
;
A
#
# COMPACT_ATOMS: atom_id res chain seq x y z
N ASP A 1 6.49 4.56 7.96
CA ASP A 1 5.56 3.71 7.20
C ASP A 1 4.13 4.19 7.32
N SER A 2 3.69 5.08 6.44
CA SER A 2 2.27 5.41 6.33
C SER A 2 1.95 5.94 4.94
N CYS A 3 0.88 5.43 4.34
CA CYS A 3 0.27 6.06 3.18
C CYS A 3 -0.67 7.17 3.68
N PRO A 4 -0.38 8.46 3.41
CA PRO A 4 -1.23 9.55 3.87
C PRO A 4 -2.63 9.44 3.26
N GLN A 5 -3.59 10.11 3.90
CA GLN A 5 -4.95 10.19 3.39
C GLN A 5 -5.01 10.84 2.01
N THR A 6 -5.95 10.37 1.19
CA THR A 6 -6.14 10.89 -0.17
C THR A 6 -7.05 12.12 -0.21
N VAL A 7 -7.73 12.42 0.90
CA VAL A 7 -8.63 13.56 1.09
C VAL A 7 -8.42 14.19 2.47
N THR A 8 -8.78 15.46 2.61
CA THR A 8 -8.71 16.19 3.89
C THR A 8 -9.93 15.99 4.78
N GLN A 9 -11.07 15.59 4.19
CA GLN A 9 -12.33 15.37 4.89
C GLN A 9 -12.98 14.07 4.38
N ILE A 10 -13.35 13.19 5.31
CA ILE A 10 -13.91 11.87 4.98
C ILE A 10 -15.45 11.86 4.96
N GLY A 11 -16.09 12.91 5.46
CA GLY A 11 -17.55 13.06 5.50
C GLY A 11 -18.01 13.94 6.66
N LYS A 12 -19.33 14.15 6.79
CA LYS A 12 -19.92 14.72 8.01
C LYS A 12 -20.12 13.61 9.04
N ARG A 13 -19.91 13.93 10.32
CA ARG A 13 -19.97 12.92 11.40
C ARG A 13 -21.33 12.22 11.46
N GLU A 14 -22.40 12.96 11.19
CA GLU A 14 -23.78 12.50 11.27
C GLU A 14 -24.18 11.62 10.07
N GLU A 15 -23.41 11.66 8.99
CA GLU A 15 -23.63 10.86 7.77
C GLU A 15 -22.82 9.55 7.80
N LEU A 16 -21.84 9.42 8.71
CA LEU A 16 -20.98 8.25 8.86
C LEU A 16 -21.56 7.30 9.92
N MET A 17 -22.13 6.19 9.48
CA MET A 17 -22.83 5.20 10.33
C MET A 17 -21.88 4.21 11.01
N TYR A 18 -20.72 4.67 11.49
CA TYR A 18 -19.72 3.85 12.19
C TYR A 18 -18.99 4.63 13.29
N ASN A 19 -18.39 3.92 14.25
CA ASN A 19 -17.64 4.52 15.36
C ASN A 19 -16.53 3.57 15.86
N PRO A 20 -15.35 4.08 16.30
CA PRO A 20 -14.91 5.47 16.24
C PRO A 20 -14.62 5.94 14.81
N ILE A 21 -14.81 7.24 14.58
CA ILE A 21 -14.42 7.89 13.33
C ILE A 21 -13.02 8.47 13.51
N LYS A 22 -12.10 8.14 12.59
CA LYS A 22 -10.70 8.57 12.57
C LYS A 22 -10.35 9.17 11.22
N VAL A 23 -9.38 10.08 11.21
CA VAL A 23 -8.90 10.74 9.98
C VAL A 23 -8.42 9.71 8.94
N ASN A 24 -7.88 8.57 9.36
CA ASN A 24 -7.31 7.56 8.46
C ASN A 24 -8.29 6.51 7.93
N ASP A 25 -9.59 6.63 8.25
CA ASP A 25 -10.61 5.67 7.82
C ASP A 25 -10.79 5.62 6.30
N VAL A 26 -11.35 4.52 5.82
CA VAL A 26 -11.69 4.33 4.41
C VAL A 26 -12.80 5.31 4.05
N THR A 27 -12.58 6.05 2.98
CA THR A 27 -13.41 7.21 2.59
C THR A 27 -14.62 6.81 1.77
N TRP A 28 -14.47 5.81 0.90
CA TRP A 28 -15.56 5.32 0.07
C TRP A 28 -15.27 3.92 -0.50
N ASN A 29 -16.28 3.35 -1.15
CA ASN A 29 -16.12 2.12 -1.92
C ASN A 29 -15.03 2.27 -2.98
N PHE A 30 -14.25 1.21 -3.18
CA PHE A 30 -13.14 1.14 -4.13
C PHE A 30 -11.96 2.06 -3.82
N GLU A 31 -11.75 2.48 -2.58
CA GLU A 31 -10.42 2.95 -2.17
C GLU A 31 -9.38 1.82 -2.28
N LYS A 32 -8.16 2.11 -2.73
CA LYS A 32 -7.17 1.07 -3.07
C LYS A 32 -5.87 1.28 -2.30
N PHE A 33 -5.28 0.19 -1.84
CA PHE A 33 -3.97 0.16 -1.20
C PHE A 33 -3.05 -0.73 -2.02
N LEU A 34 -1.87 -0.22 -2.36
CA LEU A 34 -0.84 -0.99 -3.03
C LEU A 34 0.25 -1.35 -2.04
N ILE A 35 0.46 -2.66 -1.88
CA ILE A 35 1.38 -3.27 -0.92
C ILE A 35 2.57 -3.84 -1.71
N ASP A 36 3.79 -3.66 -1.20
CA ASP A 36 4.98 -4.28 -1.79
C ASP A 36 5.13 -5.76 -1.41
N ALA A 37 6.15 -6.41 -1.98
CA ALA A 37 6.40 -7.82 -1.75
C ALA A 37 6.90 -8.14 -0.32
N GLU A 38 7.39 -7.13 0.41
CA GLU A 38 7.68 -7.24 1.84
C GLU A 38 6.44 -7.02 2.73
N GLY A 39 5.26 -6.83 2.15
CA GLY A 39 4.00 -6.65 2.87
C GLY A 39 3.79 -5.24 3.41
N ARG A 40 4.58 -4.25 2.97
CA ARG A 40 4.47 -2.86 3.44
C ARG A 40 3.51 -2.06 2.58
N PRO A 41 2.61 -1.24 3.16
CA PRO A 41 1.80 -0.30 2.41
C PRO A 41 2.67 0.79 1.77
N ARG A 42 2.55 0.95 0.44
CA ARG A 42 3.36 1.91 -0.32
C ARG A 42 2.55 3.07 -0.88
N PHE A 43 1.36 2.76 -1.41
CA PHE A 43 0.49 3.77 -2.00
C PHE A 43 -0.96 3.56 -1.58
N ARG A 44 -1.70 4.67 -1.48
CA ARG A 44 -3.14 4.74 -1.24
C ARG A 44 -3.76 5.58 -2.34
N PHE A 45 -4.84 5.09 -2.94
CA PHE A 45 -5.49 5.75 -4.07
C PHE A 45 -6.96 6.00 -3.77
N HIS A 46 -7.39 7.25 -4.03
CA HIS A 46 -8.78 7.65 -3.93
C HIS A 46 -9.65 6.78 -4.86
N PRO A 47 -10.91 6.47 -4.50
CA PRO A 47 -11.86 5.74 -5.34
C PRO A 47 -11.86 6.11 -6.83
N THR A 48 -11.81 7.41 -7.13
CA THR A 48 -11.86 7.96 -8.49
C THR A 48 -10.56 7.80 -9.29
N ALA A 49 -9.46 7.37 -8.65
CA ALA A 49 -8.18 7.08 -9.30
C ALA A 49 -8.23 5.75 -10.07
N TRP A 50 -9.21 5.62 -10.96
CA TRP A 50 -9.44 4.43 -11.79
C TRP A 50 -9.88 4.81 -13.20
N SER A 51 -8.98 5.39 -13.98
CA SER A 51 -9.17 5.54 -15.43
C SER A 51 -8.83 4.22 -16.13
N HIS A 52 -9.69 3.21 -15.96
CA HIS A 52 -9.49 1.86 -16.51
C HIS A 52 -8.16 1.22 -16.06
N GLY A 53 -7.78 1.39 -14.80
CA GLY A 53 -6.55 0.83 -14.22
C GLY A 53 -5.25 1.56 -14.60
N GLN A 54 -5.27 2.50 -15.55
CA GLN A 54 -4.04 3.16 -16.04
C GLN A 54 -3.27 3.95 -14.98
N VAL A 55 -3.98 4.59 -14.05
CA VAL A 55 -3.35 5.35 -12.95
C VAL A 55 -2.56 4.41 -12.03
N VAL A 56 -3.17 3.30 -11.63
CA VAL A 56 -2.60 2.36 -10.65
C VAL A 56 -1.48 1.52 -11.31
N GLN A 57 -1.62 1.19 -12.60
CA GLN A 57 -0.68 0.32 -13.31
C GLN A 57 0.77 0.80 -13.21
N LYS A 58 1.02 2.11 -13.35
CA LYS A 58 2.37 2.68 -13.26
C LYS A 58 3.05 2.38 -11.92
N PHE A 59 2.28 2.40 -10.83
CA PHE A 59 2.79 2.12 -9.48
C PHE A 59 2.95 0.62 -9.23
N ILE A 60 2.08 -0.21 -9.82
CA ILE A 60 2.26 -1.67 -9.82
C ILE A 60 3.57 -2.03 -10.51
N ASP A 61 3.80 -1.50 -11.72
CA ASP A 61 5.02 -1.76 -12.48
C ASP A 61 6.27 -1.25 -11.75
N GLN A 62 6.15 -0.14 -11.03
CA GLN A 62 7.21 0.38 -10.18
C GLN A 62 7.56 -0.63 -9.07
N LEU A 63 6.58 -1.06 -8.27
CA LEU A 63 6.83 -1.99 -7.16
C LEU A 63 7.32 -3.35 -7.66
N ALA A 64 6.81 -3.82 -8.80
CA ALA A 64 7.27 -5.08 -9.40
C ALA A 64 8.76 -5.06 -9.80
N LYS A 65 9.32 -3.88 -10.08
CA LYS A 65 10.74 -3.71 -10.43
C LYS A 65 11.63 -3.52 -9.21
N GLU A 66 11.07 -3.21 -8.04
CA GLU A 66 11.85 -3.06 -6.83
C GLU A 66 12.45 -4.42 -6.44
N LYS A 67 13.78 -4.48 -6.32
CA LYS A 67 14.46 -5.69 -5.86
C LYS A 67 14.02 -5.94 -4.42
N HIS A 68 13.63 -7.18 -4.14
CA HIS A 68 13.21 -7.54 -2.79
C HIS A 68 14.41 -7.32 -1.85
N GLY A 69 14.23 -6.46 -0.86
CA GLY A 69 15.28 -6.10 0.11
C GLY A 69 15.61 -7.25 1.07
N GLY A 70 14.95 -8.39 0.94
CA GLY A 70 15.35 -9.65 1.53
C GLY A 70 16.58 -10.19 0.81
N SER A 71 17.76 -9.71 1.19
CA SER A 71 19.01 -10.44 0.98
C SER A 71 18.74 -11.89 1.37
N LEU A 72 18.83 -12.81 0.41
CA LEU A 72 19.36 -14.13 0.70
C LEU A 72 20.61 -13.84 1.52
N LYS A 73 20.58 -14.07 2.83
CA LYS A 73 21.84 -14.21 3.55
C LYS A 73 22.52 -15.35 2.82
N GLN A 74 23.56 -15.05 2.06
CA GLN A 74 24.43 -16.06 1.51
C GLN A 74 24.89 -16.90 2.71
N VAL A 75 24.28 -18.07 2.89
CA VAL A 75 24.88 -19.17 3.64
C VAL A 75 25.97 -19.79 2.75
N GLU A 76 26.89 -18.96 2.27
CA GLU A 76 28.15 -19.41 1.67
C GLU A 76 29.22 -19.27 2.74
N GLY A 77 29.33 -20.27 3.61
CA GLY A 77 30.32 -20.18 4.67
C GLY A 77 30.43 -21.33 5.65
N GLU A 78 29.97 -22.55 5.35
CA GLU A 78 30.25 -23.70 6.24
C GLU A 78 30.22 -25.05 5.50
N ILE A 79 31.08 -25.18 4.48
CA ILE A 79 31.70 -26.48 4.19
C ILE A 79 33.19 -26.31 4.45
N ARG A 80 33.56 -26.31 5.73
CA ARG A 80 34.93 -26.67 6.11
C ARG A 80 35.01 -28.19 6.05
N LYS A 81 35.81 -28.68 5.09
CA LYS A 81 36.36 -30.03 5.10
C LYS A 81 36.89 -30.35 6.50
N GLN A 82 36.39 -31.43 7.10
CA GLN A 82 37.17 -32.35 7.92
C GLN A 82 36.84 -33.76 7.46
#